data_AF-A0A3E2MTI6-F1
#
_entry.id   AF-A0A3E2MTI6-F1
#
_cell.length_a   1.000
_cell.length_b   1.000
_cell.length_c   1.000
_cell.angle_alpha   90.00
_cell.angle_beta   90.00
_cell.angle_gamma   90.00
#
_symmetry.space_group_name_H-M   'P 1'
#
loop_
_entity.id
_entity.type
_entity.pdbx_description
1 polymer ?
#
loop_
_entity_poly.entity_id
_entity_poly.type
_entity_poly.pdbx_seq_one_letter_code
_entity_poly.pdbx_strand_id
1 'polypeptide(L)'
;MTRTEDDSWEITESVGATALGVASARAAETRSQHPLISDPFAQVFLDAVGDGVWNWHSAPQLPAELLEIEPDLSLQMEAMVSYMASRTAFFDEFFLDATRAGIGQAVILAAGLDSRAWRLPWPAGTTVFELDQPRVLEFKAATLAEHGAEPACGRVAVAVDLRQDWPTALRQAGFDPSMPSVWSAEGLMPYLPAVAQDLLFERVRGLTVRASRIAVEALGPKFLDPQVRANRSARMERIRAVMARVEPQREIPRTDELWYFEEREDVGDWFRRHDWDVTVTPSGELMAGYGRAAAAQVEDRVPTNLFVAAQRK
;
A
#
# COMPACT_ATOMS: atom_id res chain seq x y z
N MET A 1 -15.63 6.44 -19.35
CA MET A 1 -15.04 7.68 -19.92
C MET A 1 -13.59 7.39 -20.25
N THR A 2 -13.08 7.90 -21.37
CA THR A 2 -11.65 7.82 -21.71
C THR A 2 -10.87 8.69 -20.72
N ARG A 3 -9.88 8.12 -20.02
CA ARG A 3 -9.14 8.78 -18.94
C ARG A 3 -8.37 10.00 -19.43
N THR A 4 -8.19 10.99 -18.53
CA THR A 4 -7.30 12.13 -18.71
C THR A 4 -6.19 12.14 -17.66
N GLU A 5 -5.08 12.79 -17.95
CA GLU A 5 -3.84 12.77 -17.14
C GLU A 5 -3.98 13.45 -15.75
N ASP A 6 -5.11 14.12 -15.47
CA ASP A 6 -5.31 15.07 -14.35
C ASP A 6 -6.43 14.70 -13.35
N ASP A 7 -6.91 13.46 -13.33
CA ASP A 7 -8.03 13.10 -12.43
C ASP A 7 -7.68 13.35 -10.94
N SER A 8 -8.59 14.00 -10.20
CA SER A 8 -8.50 14.27 -8.75
C SER A 8 -9.42 13.34 -7.95
N TRP A 9 -9.09 13.06 -6.69
CA TRP A 9 -9.65 11.91 -5.97
C TRP A 9 -10.29 12.30 -4.63
N GLU A 10 -11.53 11.85 -4.40
CA GLU A 10 -12.19 11.83 -3.09
C GLU A 10 -11.71 10.60 -2.28
N ILE A 11 -11.68 10.70 -0.94
CA ILE A 11 -11.20 9.60 -0.07
C ILE A 11 -12.15 8.39 -0.10
N THR A 12 -13.42 8.62 -0.37
CA THR A 12 -14.43 7.58 -0.54
C THR A 12 -14.49 7.02 -1.96
N GLU A 13 -13.75 7.59 -2.91
CA GLU A 13 -13.82 7.20 -4.33
C GLU A 13 -12.47 6.66 -4.84
N SER A 14 -12.53 5.79 -5.85
CA SER A 14 -11.36 5.37 -6.63
C SER A 14 -10.20 4.80 -5.79
N VAL A 15 -9.05 5.49 -5.75
CA VAL A 15 -7.85 5.11 -4.99
C VAL A 15 -8.11 5.15 -3.48
N GLY A 16 -8.95 6.07 -3.00
CA GLY A 16 -9.34 6.18 -1.59
C GLY A 16 -10.07 4.94 -1.07
N ALA A 17 -10.91 4.32 -1.91
CA ALA A 17 -11.56 3.04 -1.58
C ALA A 17 -10.56 1.88 -1.43
N THR A 18 -9.46 1.89 -2.20
CA THR A 18 -8.39 0.91 -2.03
C THR A 18 -7.63 1.14 -0.72
N ALA A 19 -7.30 2.41 -0.41
CA ALA A 19 -6.63 2.77 0.84
C ALA A 19 -7.44 2.34 2.08
N LEU A 20 -8.78 2.50 2.04
CA LEU A 20 -9.67 2.03 3.10
C LEU A 20 -9.75 0.50 3.17
N GLY A 21 -9.77 -0.20 2.02
CA GLY A 21 -9.72 -1.67 2.00
C GLY A 21 -8.45 -2.24 2.64
N VAL A 22 -7.30 -1.63 2.34
CA VAL A 22 -6.02 -1.96 2.98
C VAL A 22 -6.07 -1.66 4.48
N ALA A 23 -6.56 -0.49 4.89
CA ALA A 23 -6.70 -0.13 6.30
C ALA A 23 -7.60 -1.12 7.06
N SER A 24 -8.70 -1.55 6.44
CA SER A 24 -9.60 -2.59 6.97
C SER A 24 -8.89 -3.92 7.22
N ALA A 25 -8.02 -4.36 6.31
CA ALA A 25 -7.23 -5.56 6.52
C ALA A 25 -6.23 -5.40 7.69
N ARG A 26 -5.58 -4.23 7.84
CA ARG A 26 -4.69 -3.96 8.99
C ARG A 26 -5.46 -3.88 10.31
N ALA A 27 -6.66 -3.31 10.30
CA ALA A 27 -7.53 -3.27 11.47
C ALA A 27 -7.98 -4.68 11.89
N ALA A 28 -8.33 -5.53 10.91
CA ALA A 28 -8.65 -6.94 11.13
C ALA A 28 -7.48 -7.72 11.73
N GLU A 29 -6.26 -7.57 11.18
CA GLU A 29 -5.05 -8.20 11.73
C GLU A 29 -4.79 -7.73 13.17
N THR A 30 -4.90 -6.43 13.44
CA THR A 30 -4.68 -5.84 14.78
C THR A 30 -5.63 -6.42 15.83
N ARG A 31 -6.86 -6.78 15.45
CA ARG A 31 -7.85 -7.42 16.33
C ARG A 31 -7.73 -8.95 16.40
N SER A 32 -6.88 -9.56 15.59
CA SER A 32 -6.71 -11.01 15.56
C SER A 32 -6.17 -11.53 16.90
N GLN A 33 -6.28 -12.84 17.15
CA GLN A 33 -5.78 -13.45 18.39
C GLN A 33 -4.26 -13.41 18.50
N HIS A 34 -3.55 -13.40 17.36
CA HIS A 34 -2.10 -13.48 17.28
C HIS A 34 -1.57 -12.51 16.20
N PRO A 35 -1.71 -11.19 16.43
CA PRO A 35 -1.36 -10.19 15.43
C PRO A 35 0.13 -10.19 15.10
N LEU A 36 0.47 -10.19 13.81
CA LEU A 36 1.83 -9.97 13.29
C LEU A 36 2.19 -8.49 13.37
N ILE A 37 1.24 -7.61 13.04
CA ILE A 37 1.36 -6.16 13.15
C ILE A 37 0.23 -5.60 14.01
N SER A 38 0.48 -4.42 14.59
CA SER A 38 -0.53 -3.65 15.32
C SER A 38 -0.57 -2.23 14.75
N ASP A 39 -1.67 -1.92 14.06
CA ASP A 39 -2.00 -0.58 13.58
C ASP A 39 -3.24 -0.07 14.35
N PRO A 40 -3.05 0.59 15.51
CA PRO A 40 -4.17 1.04 16.34
C PRO A 40 -5.03 2.11 15.66
N PHE A 41 -4.50 2.75 14.60
CA PHE A 41 -5.14 3.85 13.90
C PHE A 41 -5.94 3.39 12.67
N ALA A 42 -5.67 2.18 12.18
CA ALA A 42 -6.40 1.62 11.04
C ALA A 42 -7.92 1.63 11.25
N GLN A 43 -8.40 1.24 12.45
CA GLN A 43 -9.83 1.28 12.76
C GLN A 43 -10.37 2.70 12.87
N VAL A 44 -9.59 3.64 13.41
CA VAL A 44 -9.99 5.04 13.57
C VAL A 44 -10.35 5.67 12.22
N PHE A 45 -9.58 5.38 11.16
CA PHE A 45 -9.92 5.84 9.82
C PHE A 45 -11.24 5.27 9.30
N LEU A 46 -11.49 3.98 9.56
CA LEU A 46 -12.73 3.32 9.12
C LEU A 46 -13.93 3.91 9.86
N ASP A 47 -13.81 4.16 11.16
CA ASP A 47 -14.86 4.76 11.98
C ASP A 47 -15.19 6.20 11.53
N ALA A 48 -14.16 6.96 11.14
CA ALA A 48 -14.33 8.33 10.66
C ALA A 48 -15.02 8.42 9.28
N VAL A 49 -14.78 7.45 8.39
CA VAL A 49 -15.48 7.39 7.10
C VAL A 49 -16.87 6.76 7.24
N GLY A 50 -17.05 5.87 8.23
CA GLY A 50 -18.29 5.15 8.46
C GLY A 50 -18.43 3.87 7.62
N ASP A 51 -19.64 3.32 7.62
CA ASP A 51 -19.93 2.06 6.94
C ASP A 51 -19.82 2.18 5.42
N GLY A 52 -19.02 1.30 4.82
CA GLY A 52 -18.87 1.22 3.38
C GLY A 52 -18.18 -0.07 2.92
N VAL A 53 -17.80 -0.11 1.65
CA VAL A 53 -17.40 -1.37 1.00
C VAL A 53 -16.03 -1.85 1.48
N TRP A 54 -15.18 -0.93 1.91
CA TRP A 54 -13.91 -1.19 2.59
C TRP A 54 -14.05 -2.05 3.86
N ASN A 55 -15.22 -2.12 4.49
CA ASN A 55 -15.46 -2.99 5.65
C ASN A 55 -15.48 -4.49 5.28
N TRP A 56 -15.17 -4.88 4.04
CA TRP A 56 -15.20 -6.27 3.58
C TRP A 56 -14.35 -7.18 4.46
N HIS A 57 -13.11 -6.78 4.77
CA HIS A 57 -12.20 -7.55 5.62
C HIS A 57 -12.56 -7.50 7.12
N SER A 58 -13.45 -6.59 7.51
CA SER A 58 -13.89 -6.38 8.89
C SER A 58 -15.31 -6.89 9.15
N ALA A 59 -16.03 -7.34 8.11
CA ALA A 59 -17.43 -7.75 8.21
C ALA A 59 -17.55 -9.11 8.91
N PRO A 60 -18.29 -9.21 10.04
CA PRO A 60 -18.32 -10.42 10.86
C PRO A 60 -19.12 -11.59 10.27
N GLN A 61 -19.91 -11.37 9.20
CA GLN A 61 -20.58 -12.43 8.44
C GLN A 61 -20.70 -12.02 6.96
N LEU A 62 -20.26 -12.87 6.05
CA LEU A 62 -20.55 -12.76 4.62
C LEU A 62 -21.97 -13.27 4.34
N PRO A 63 -22.71 -12.69 3.38
CA PRO A 63 -24.00 -13.23 2.95
C PRO A 63 -23.89 -14.70 2.52
N ALA A 64 -24.85 -15.54 2.90
CA ALA A 64 -24.83 -16.97 2.61
C ALA A 64 -24.80 -17.24 1.10
N GLU A 65 -25.55 -16.44 0.33
CA GLU A 65 -25.62 -16.48 -1.13
C GLU A 65 -24.24 -16.26 -1.78
N LEU A 66 -23.37 -15.50 -1.11
CA LEU A 66 -22.03 -15.25 -1.59
C LEU A 66 -21.10 -16.46 -1.34
N LEU A 67 -21.23 -17.10 -0.18
CA LEU A 67 -20.51 -18.33 0.14
C LEU A 67 -20.96 -19.51 -0.72
N GLU A 68 -22.21 -19.54 -1.19
CA GLU A 68 -22.69 -20.54 -2.14
C GLU A 68 -21.98 -20.44 -3.50
N ILE A 69 -21.74 -19.22 -4.00
CA ILE A 69 -21.08 -19.02 -5.30
C ILE A 69 -19.55 -18.98 -5.22
N GLU A 70 -19.01 -18.62 -4.06
CA GLU A 70 -17.57 -18.51 -3.79
C GLU A 70 -17.24 -19.16 -2.44
N PRO A 71 -17.20 -20.51 -2.35
CA PRO A 71 -17.08 -21.25 -1.09
C PRO A 71 -15.80 -20.95 -0.29
N ASP A 72 -14.68 -20.66 -0.97
CA ASP A 72 -13.41 -20.36 -0.31
C ASP A 72 -13.24 -18.85 -0.04
N LEU A 73 -14.29 -18.03 -0.17
CA LEU A 73 -14.18 -16.58 -0.02
C LEU A 73 -13.67 -16.18 1.36
N SER A 74 -14.13 -16.85 2.43
CA SER A 74 -13.63 -16.62 3.80
C SER A 74 -12.13 -16.90 3.89
N LEU A 75 -11.67 -18.05 3.38
CA LEU A 75 -10.24 -18.41 3.35
C LEU A 75 -9.42 -17.39 2.54
N GLN A 76 -9.97 -16.91 1.43
CA GLN A 76 -9.30 -15.89 0.63
C GLN A 76 -9.20 -14.56 1.39
N MET A 77 -10.23 -14.17 2.14
CA MET A 77 -10.19 -12.94 2.93
C MET A 77 -9.16 -13.03 4.06
N GLU A 78 -9.07 -14.17 4.74
CA GLU A 78 -8.01 -14.45 5.72
C GLU A 78 -6.62 -14.38 5.08
N ALA A 79 -6.47 -14.94 3.87
CA ALA A 79 -5.22 -14.86 3.12
C ALA A 79 -4.88 -13.42 2.69
N MET A 80 -5.88 -12.60 2.36
CA MET A 80 -5.69 -11.17 2.08
C MET A 80 -5.26 -10.38 3.33
N VAL A 81 -5.86 -10.67 4.49
CA VAL A 81 -5.43 -10.09 5.78
C VAL A 81 -3.98 -10.51 6.07
N SER A 82 -3.65 -11.78 5.88
CA SER A 82 -2.29 -12.31 6.04
C SER A 82 -1.28 -11.66 5.09
N TYR A 83 -1.66 -11.41 3.84
CA TYR A 83 -0.85 -10.67 2.86
C TYR A 83 -0.62 -9.23 3.29
N MET A 84 -1.67 -8.52 3.71
CA MET A 84 -1.58 -7.12 4.19
C MET A 84 -0.76 -7.01 5.48
N ALA A 85 -0.87 -7.98 6.39
CA ALA A 85 -0.07 -8.07 7.60
C ALA A 85 1.41 -8.27 7.26
N SER A 86 1.73 -9.22 6.37
CA SER A 86 3.10 -9.52 5.94
C SER A 86 3.73 -8.35 5.19
N ARG A 87 2.96 -7.70 4.32
CA ARG A 87 3.36 -6.45 3.64
C ARG A 87 3.68 -5.36 4.65
N THR A 88 2.79 -5.13 5.61
CA THR A 88 2.97 -4.08 6.63
C THR A 88 4.23 -4.36 7.45
N ALA A 89 4.43 -5.60 7.90
CA ALA A 89 5.60 -6.04 8.67
C ALA A 89 6.91 -5.81 7.91
N PHE A 90 6.96 -6.21 6.64
CA PHE A 90 8.13 -6.01 5.78
C PHE A 90 8.57 -4.54 5.72
N PHE A 91 7.63 -3.65 5.42
CA PHE A 91 7.93 -2.21 5.34
C PHE A 91 8.24 -1.59 6.71
N ASP A 92 7.61 -2.06 7.80
CA ASP A 92 7.91 -1.62 9.16
C ASP A 92 9.35 -1.97 9.55
N GLU A 93 9.73 -3.24 9.36
CA GLU A 93 11.08 -3.73 9.62
C GLU A 93 12.10 -2.99 8.74
N PHE A 94 11.79 -2.77 7.47
CA PHE A 94 12.65 -2.04 6.54
C PHE A 94 12.95 -0.61 7.03
N PHE A 95 11.93 0.13 7.48
CA PHE A 95 12.09 1.47 8.04
C PHE A 95 12.87 1.45 9.37
N LEU A 96 12.53 0.52 10.27
CA LEU A 96 13.19 0.44 11.57
C LEU A 96 14.66 0.03 11.44
N ASP A 97 14.99 -0.90 10.56
CA ASP A 97 16.37 -1.34 10.34
C ASP A 97 17.20 -0.25 9.66
N ALA A 98 16.61 0.52 8.75
CA ALA A 98 17.26 1.68 8.14
C ALA A 98 17.56 2.78 9.16
N THR A 99 16.59 3.12 10.00
CA THR A 99 16.74 4.20 10.99
C THR A 99 17.64 3.80 12.16
N ARG A 100 17.61 2.53 12.60
CA ARG A 100 18.61 1.99 13.55
C ARG A 100 20.04 2.01 12.99
N ALA A 101 20.20 1.92 11.67
CA ALA A 101 21.49 2.07 11.01
C ALA A 101 21.94 3.54 10.85
N GLY A 102 21.19 4.50 11.41
CA GLY A 102 21.56 5.92 11.47
C GLY A 102 20.94 6.80 10.38
N ILE A 103 20.03 6.27 9.55
CA ILE A 103 19.28 7.09 8.59
C ILE A 103 18.26 7.94 9.35
N GLY A 104 18.37 9.27 9.23
CA GLY A 104 17.50 10.22 9.96
C GLY A 104 16.29 10.72 9.17
N GLN A 105 16.17 10.38 7.88
CA GLN A 105 15.08 10.83 7.01
C GLN A 105 14.38 9.65 6.36
N ALA A 106 13.08 9.54 6.60
CA ALA A 106 12.21 8.55 5.98
C ALA A 106 11.21 9.23 5.04
N VAL A 107 10.90 8.61 3.91
CA VAL A 107 9.96 9.13 2.92
C VAL A 107 8.96 8.06 2.54
N ILE A 108 7.67 8.36 2.69
CA ILE A 108 6.56 7.47 2.32
C ILE A 108 5.88 8.09 1.10
N LEU A 109 6.01 7.42 -0.07
CA LEU A 109 5.39 7.84 -1.32
C LEU A 109 3.97 7.27 -1.40
N ALA A 110 3.00 8.13 -1.75
CA ALA A 110 1.58 7.81 -1.74
C ALA A 110 1.14 7.29 -0.36
N ALA A 111 1.40 8.12 0.66
CA ALA A 111 1.29 7.74 2.06
C ALA A 111 -0.13 7.32 2.49
N GLY A 112 -1.18 7.68 1.76
CA GLY A 112 -2.55 7.24 2.00
C GLY A 112 -2.95 7.30 3.47
N LEU A 113 -3.52 6.21 3.95
CA LEU A 113 -3.85 5.95 5.35
C LEU A 113 -2.74 5.20 6.11
N ASP A 114 -1.49 5.30 5.67
CA ASP A 114 -0.33 4.82 6.44
C ASP A 114 -0.19 5.63 7.73
N SER A 115 -0.13 4.93 8.86
CA SER A 115 -0.03 5.48 10.22
C SER A 115 1.35 5.30 10.84
N ARG A 116 2.39 4.88 10.08
CA ARG A 116 3.75 4.62 10.59
C ARG A 116 4.34 5.82 11.34
N ALA A 117 4.08 7.05 10.92
CA ALA A 117 4.52 8.26 11.63
C ALA A 117 3.92 8.39 13.05
N TRP A 118 2.82 7.72 13.35
CA TRP A 118 2.18 7.69 14.68
C TRP A 118 2.48 6.43 15.47
N ARG A 119 2.68 5.27 14.83
CA ARG A 119 2.77 3.97 15.52
C ARG A 119 4.17 3.37 15.62
N LEU A 120 5.11 3.72 14.73
CA LEU A 120 6.44 3.11 14.79
C LEU A 120 7.33 3.80 15.84
N PRO A 121 8.20 3.03 16.53
CA PRO A 121 9.13 3.56 17.53
C PRO A 121 10.36 4.19 16.86
N TRP A 122 10.17 5.31 16.17
CA TRP A 122 11.24 6.01 15.46
C TRP A 122 12.34 6.49 16.42
N PRO A 123 13.64 6.36 16.07
CA PRO A 123 14.71 6.98 16.83
C PRO A 123 14.54 8.50 16.95
N ALA A 124 14.97 9.07 18.07
CA ALA A 124 14.87 10.52 18.30
C ALA A 124 15.58 11.31 17.19
N GLY A 125 14.93 12.37 16.71
CA GLY A 125 15.42 13.21 15.60
C GLY A 125 15.07 12.68 14.20
N THR A 126 14.44 11.51 14.09
CA THR A 126 13.95 11.02 12.79
C THR A 126 12.84 11.92 12.25
N THR A 127 12.97 12.32 10.98
CA THR A 127 11.93 13.04 10.24
C THR A 127 11.28 12.12 9.21
N VAL A 128 9.95 12.03 9.24
CA VAL A 128 9.16 11.23 8.29
C VAL A 128 8.40 12.18 7.37
N PHE A 129 8.74 12.15 6.09
CA PHE A 129 8.06 12.88 5.03
C PHE A 129 6.98 12.00 4.40
N GLU A 130 5.73 12.47 4.42
CA GLU A 130 4.61 11.80 3.77
C GLU A 130 4.22 12.59 2.51
N LEU A 131 4.32 11.95 1.34
CA LEU A 131 3.89 12.53 0.08
C LEU A 131 2.57 11.90 -0.34
N ASP A 132 1.54 12.72 -0.47
CA ASP A 132 0.27 12.33 -1.08
C ASP A 132 -0.52 13.58 -1.46
N GLN A 133 -1.67 13.39 -2.07
CA GLN A 133 -2.61 14.43 -2.38
C GLN A 133 -3.04 15.21 -1.13
N PRO A 134 -3.25 16.54 -1.26
CA PRO A 134 -3.58 17.40 -0.13
C PRO A 134 -4.73 16.86 0.74
N ARG A 135 -5.85 16.47 0.12
CA ARG A 135 -7.05 16.02 0.84
C ARG A 135 -6.84 14.74 1.63
N VAL A 136 -6.03 13.81 1.12
CA VAL A 136 -5.70 12.54 1.78
C VAL A 136 -4.88 12.80 3.05
N LEU A 137 -3.86 13.65 2.94
CA LEU A 137 -3.02 14.01 4.09
C LEU A 137 -3.80 14.80 5.14
N GLU A 138 -4.68 15.70 4.70
CA GLU A 138 -5.50 16.55 5.56
C GLU A 138 -6.52 15.73 6.35
N PHE A 139 -7.25 14.82 5.68
CA PHE A 139 -8.13 13.86 6.35
C PHE A 139 -7.38 13.00 7.37
N LYS A 140 -6.27 12.38 6.97
CA LYS A 140 -5.48 11.53 7.87
C LYS A 140 -5.06 12.29 9.12
N ALA A 141 -4.52 13.50 8.96
CA ALA A 141 -4.08 14.32 10.08
C ALA A 141 -5.25 14.75 10.98
N ALA A 142 -6.36 15.21 10.39
CA ALA A 142 -7.55 15.65 11.13
C ALA A 142 -8.17 14.49 11.93
N THR A 143 -8.38 13.34 11.30
CA THR A 143 -8.96 12.15 11.95
C THR A 143 -8.12 11.67 13.13
N LEU A 144 -6.79 11.64 12.99
CA LEU A 144 -5.92 11.23 14.10
C LEU A 144 -5.84 12.28 15.20
N ALA A 145 -5.86 13.57 14.87
CA ALA A 145 -5.90 14.65 15.85
C ALA A 145 -7.22 14.64 16.64
N GLU A 146 -8.36 14.43 15.99
CA GLU A 146 -9.68 14.28 16.63
C GLU A 146 -9.73 13.07 17.58
N HIS A 147 -8.98 12.01 17.26
CA HIS A 147 -8.77 10.85 18.13
C HIS A 147 -7.76 11.10 19.26
N GLY A 148 -7.12 12.28 19.31
CA GLY A 148 -6.12 12.63 20.32
C GLY A 148 -4.74 12.02 20.10
N ALA A 149 -4.43 11.59 18.87
CA ALA A 149 -3.15 10.99 18.52
C ALA A 149 -2.15 12.01 17.96
N GLU A 150 -0.96 12.03 18.55
CA GLU A 150 0.17 12.85 18.09
C GLU A 150 1.21 11.99 17.35
N PRO A 151 1.92 12.50 16.33
CA PRO A 151 3.00 11.77 15.68
C PRO A 151 4.12 11.38 16.67
N ALA A 152 4.69 10.19 16.48
CA ALA A 152 5.80 9.67 17.29
C ALA A 152 7.19 10.17 16.83
N CYS A 153 7.24 10.98 15.77
CA CYS A 153 8.45 11.49 15.13
C CYS A 153 8.23 12.91 14.58
N GLY A 154 9.29 13.52 14.02
CA GLY A 154 9.15 14.75 13.23
C GLY A 154 8.41 14.47 11.93
N ARG A 155 7.07 14.53 11.94
CA ARG A 155 6.26 14.31 10.73
C ARG A 155 6.19 15.57 9.89
N VAL A 156 6.42 15.44 8.58
CA VAL A 156 6.26 16.50 7.59
C VAL A 156 5.34 16.02 6.46
N ALA A 157 4.16 16.65 6.35
CA ALA A 157 3.23 16.39 5.25
C ALA A 157 3.63 17.21 4.02
N VAL A 158 3.80 16.54 2.89
CA VAL A 158 4.15 17.16 1.59
C VAL A 158 2.97 16.93 0.65
N ALA A 159 2.05 17.89 0.63
CA ALA A 159 0.81 17.83 -0.14
C ALA A 159 1.08 18.01 -1.65
N VAL A 160 1.25 16.91 -2.37
CA VAL A 160 1.59 16.89 -3.80
C VAL A 160 1.13 15.60 -4.48
N ASP A 161 0.72 15.73 -5.74
CA ASP A 161 0.49 14.57 -6.60
C ASP A 161 1.82 14.03 -7.15
N LEU A 162 2.08 12.72 -7.03
CA LEU A 162 3.33 12.10 -7.48
C LEU A 162 3.56 12.15 -9.00
N ARG A 163 2.55 12.52 -9.79
CA ARG A 163 2.69 12.82 -11.23
C ARG A 163 3.35 14.19 -11.48
N GLN A 164 3.21 15.12 -10.54
CA GLN A 164 3.72 16.49 -10.63
C GLN A 164 5.18 16.60 -10.16
N ASP A 165 5.74 17.81 -10.04
CA ASP A 165 7.12 18.04 -9.57
C ASP A 165 7.25 17.92 -8.03
N TRP A 166 6.95 16.75 -7.51
CA TRP A 166 7.11 16.42 -6.09
C TRP A 166 8.54 16.49 -5.55
N PRO A 167 9.63 16.28 -6.31
CA PRO A 167 11.00 16.47 -5.81
C PRO A 167 11.25 17.89 -5.31
N THR A 168 10.74 18.90 -6.02
CA THR A 168 10.86 20.30 -5.60
C THR A 168 10.08 20.56 -4.32
N ALA A 169 8.82 20.10 -4.24
CA ALA A 169 8.00 20.23 -3.04
C ALA A 169 8.65 19.57 -1.81
N LEU A 170 9.22 18.37 -1.98
CA LEU A 170 9.89 17.65 -0.90
C LEU A 170 11.12 18.40 -0.38
N ARG A 171 11.96 18.96 -1.25
CA ARG A 171 13.11 19.79 -0.84
C ARG A 171 12.67 21.07 -0.13
N GLN A 172 11.63 21.73 -0.63
CA GLN A 172 11.05 22.93 0.00
C GLN A 172 10.49 22.64 1.40
N ALA A 173 9.99 21.41 1.62
CA ALA A 173 9.51 20.95 2.92
C ALA A 173 10.65 20.61 3.91
N GLY A 174 11.92 20.73 3.51
CA GLY A 174 13.09 20.53 4.37
C GLY A 174 13.78 19.17 4.24
N PHE A 175 13.45 18.38 3.21
CA PHE A 175 14.23 17.19 2.89
C PHE A 175 15.65 17.56 2.43
N ASP A 176 16.66 16.84 2.91
CA ASP A 176 18.06 17.09 2.58
C ASP A 176 18.59 15.98 1.66
N PRO A 177 18.73 16.22 0.35
CA PRO A 177 19.19 15.21 -0.60
C PRO A 177 20.69 14.89 -0.46
N SER A 178 21.42 15.57 0.43
CA SER A 178 22.83 15.26 0.73
C SER A 178 22.99 14.19 1.82
N MET A 179 21.92 13.85 2.53
CA MET A 179 21.91 12.85 3.60
C MET A 179 21.30 11.51 3.16
N PRO A 180 21.77 10.37 3.71
CA PRO A 180 21.11 9.09 3.50
C PRO A 180 19.65 9.13 3.95
N SER A 181 18.79 8.44 3.20
CA SER A 181 17.33 8.45 3.36
C SER A 181 16.73 7.07 3.07
N VAL A 182 15.63 6.75 3.72
CA VAL A 182 14.89 5.49 3.52
C VAL A 182 13.52 5.77 2.91
N TRP A 183 13.13 5.02 1.89
CA TRP A 183 11.96 5.29 1.06
C TRP A 183 11.03 4.08 0.98
N SER A 184 9.72 4.30 0.89
CA SER A 184 8.75 3.25 0.56
C SER A 184 7.82 3.67 -0.57
N ALA A 185 7.53 2.74 -1.48
CA ALA A 185 6.43 2.81 -2.43
C ALA A 185 5.55 1.54 -2.26
N GLU A 186 4.54 1.64 -1.40
CA GLU A 186 3.61 0.56 -1.05
C GLU A 186 2.29 0.75 -1.83
N GLY A 187 1.75 -0.30 -2.46
CA GLY A 187 0.46 -0.26 -3.14
C GLY A 187 0.37 0.67 -4.35
N LEU A 188 1.50 1.20 -4.86
CA LEU A 188 1.52 2.29 -5.83
C LEU A 188 1.63 1.83 -7.29
N MET A 189 2.45 0.80 -7.55
CA MET A 189 2.83 0.39 -8.91
C MET A 189 1.67 0.12 -9.89
N PRO A 190 0.56 -0.54 -9.52
CA PRO A 190 -0.54 -0.77 -10.48
C PRO A 190 -1.22 0.53 -10.92
N TYR A 191 -1.13 1.61 -10.15
CA TYR A 191 -1.77 2.90 -10.44
C TYR A 191 -0.89 3.84 -11.28
N LEU A 192 0.32 3.42 -11.64
CA LEU A 192 1.23 4.20 -12.47
C LEU A 192 1.36 3.60 -13.88
N PRO A 193 1.29 4.44 -14.93
CA PRO A 193 1.80 4.07 -16.26
C PRO A 193 3.26 3.61 -16.19
N ALA A 194 3.71 2.80 -17.14
CA ALA A 194 5.09 2.29 -17.17
C ALA A 194 6.12 3.43 -17.14
N VAL A 195 5.91 4.48 -17.93
CA VAL A 195 6.79 5.67 -17.96
C VAL A 195 6.82 6.44 -16.63
N ALA A 196 5.71 6.44 -15.88
CA ALA A 196 5.63 7.11 -14.60
C ALA A 196 6.35 6.34 -13.50
N GLN A 197 6.38 5.00 -13.59
CA GLN A 197 7.21 4.16 -12.72
C GLN A 197 8.70 4.49 -12.89
N ASP A 198 9.19 4.53 -14.12
CA ASP A 198 10.60 4.85 -14.39
C ASP A 198 10.94 6.28 -13.91
N LEU A 199 10.07 7.25 -14.19
CA LEU A 199 10.24 8.62 -13.73
C LEU A 199 10.26 8.72 -12.20
N LEU A 200 9.40 7.96 -11.50
CA LEU A 200 9.39 7.91 -10.04
C LEU A 200 10.76 7.46 -9.51
N PHE A 201 11.31 6.38 -10.07
CA PHE A 201 12.59 5.84 -9.61
C PHE A 201 13.79 6.72 -9.98
N GLU A 202 13.80 7.35 -11.17
CA GLU A 202 14.81 8.35 -11.51
C GLU A 202 14.79 9.55 -10.54
N ARG A 203 13.60 10.00 -10.15
CA ARG A 203 13.45 11.10 -9.17
C ARG A 203 13.94 10.69 -7.78
N VAL A 204 13.61 9.48 -7.31
CA VAL A 204 14.16 8.97 -6.03
C VAL A 204 15.68 8.84 -6.11
N ARG A 205 16.22 8.33 -7.22
CA ARG A 205 17.66 8.26 -7.46
C ARG A 205 18.31 9.65 -7.46
N GLY A 206 17.65 10.67 -8.00
CA GLY A 206 18.11 12.07 -7.95
C GLY A 206 18.08 12.72 -6.55
N LEU A 207 17.48 12.05 -5.55
CA LEU A 207 17.30 12.53 -4.18
C LEU A 207 18.00 11.65 -3.13
N THR A 208 18.76 10.66 -3.56
CA THR A 208 19.43 9.71 -2.67
C THR A 208 20.94 9.84 -2.78
N VAL A 209 21.64 9.34 -1.75
CA VAL A 209 23.09 9.22 -1.71
C VAL A 209 23.47 7.79 -1.33
N ARG A 210 24.76 7.48 -1.26
CA ARG A 210 25.25 6.19 -0.78
C ARG A 210 24.59 5.84 0.56
N ALA A 211 24.25 4.56 0.74
CA ALA A 211 23.54 4.00 1.88
C ALA A 211 22.06 4.38 2.02
N SER A 212 21.50 5.26 1.17
CA SER A 212 20.05 5.38 1.06
C SER A 212 19.41 4.04 0.70
N ARG A 213 18.18 3.81 1.16
CA ARG A 213 17.43 2.56 0.96
C ARG A 213 16.05 2.84 0.39
N ILE A 214 15.53 1.95 -0.45
CA ILE A 214 14.14 1.98 -0.89
C ILE A 214 13.52 0.59 -0.86
N ALA A 215 12.27 0.51 -0.42
CA ALA A 215 11.43 -0.67 -0.54
C ALA A 215 10.25 -0.38 -1.49
N VAL A 216 9.91 -1.34 -2.35
CA VAL A 216 8.82 -1.22 -3.32
C VAL A 216 7.99 -2.50 -3.35
N GLU A 217 6.67 -2.35 -3.31
CA GLU A 217 5.74 -3.43 -3.65
C GLU A 217 5.57 -3.45 -5.17
N ALA A 218 6.39 -4.25 -5.84
CA ALA A 218 6.41 -4.40 -7.28
C ALA A 218 5.32 -5.38 -7.78
N LEU A 219 4.93 -5.21 -9.04
CA LEU A 219 3.96 -6.08 -9.68
C LEU A 219 4.56 -7.48 -9.90
N GLY A 220 3.73 -8.51 -9.71
CA GLY A 220 4.13 -9.89 -9.91
C GLY A 220 4.25 -10.28 -11.39
N PRO A 221 4.96 -11.38 -11.71
CA PRO A 221 5.17 -11.83 -13.09
C PRO A 221 3.86 -12.17 -13.83
N LYS A 222 2.81 -12.52 -13.09
CA LYS A 222 1.48 -12.86 -13.65
C LYS A 222 0.55 -11.64 -13.79
N PHE A 223 1.01 -10.42 -13.50
CA PHE A 223 0.13 -9.25 -13.48
C PHE A 223 -0.49 -8.94 -14.85
N LEU A 224 0.28 -9.09 -15.94
CA LEU A 224 -0.17 -8.85 -17.31
C LEU A 224 -0.84 -10.07 -17.96
N ASP A 225 -0.80 -11.24 -17.32
CA ASP A 225 -1.36 -12.49 -17.85
C ASP A 225 -2.87 -12.28 -18.18
N PRO A 226 -3.28 -12.38 -19.45
CA PRO A 226 -4.67 -12.17 -19.85
C PRO A 226 -5.64 -13.13 -19.17
N GLN A 227 -5.25 -14.38 -18.93
CA GLN A 227 -6.10 -15.39 -18.31
C GLN A 227 -6.31 -15.08 -16.83
N VAL A 228 -5.24 -14.71 -16.11
CA VAL A 228 -5.34 -14.31 -14.70
C VAL A 228 -6.25 -13.09 -14.54
N ARG A 229 -6.11 -12.09 -15.42
CA ARG A 229 -6.96 -10.90 -15.42
C ARG A 229 -8.41 -11.23 -15.73
N ALA A 230 -8.67 -12.03 -16.77
CA ALA A 230 -10.02 -12.45 -17.14
C ALA A 230 -10.69 -13.23 -15.99
N ASN A 231 -9.97 -14.15 -15.35
CA ASN A 231 -10.47 -14.91 -14.22
C ASN A 231 -10.82 -14.00 -13.04
N ARG A 232 -9.94 -13.06 -12.69
CA ARG A 232 -10.18 -12.08 -11.62
C ARG A 232 -11.39 -11.20 -11.91
N SER A 233 -11.48 -10.67 -13.14
CA SER A 233 -12.58 -9.78 -13.54
C SER A 233 -13.92 -10.50 -13.53
N ALA A 234 -13.99 -11.69 -14.15
CA ALA A 234 -15.21 -12.51 -14.16
C ALA A 234 -15.67 -12.88 -12.75
N ARG A 235 -14.72 -13.16 -11.85
CA ARG A 235 -15.00 -13.43 -10.44
C ARG A 235 -15.56 -12.21 -9.71
N MET A 236 -14.90 -11.07 -9.81
CA MET A 236 -15.37 -9.83 -9.18
C MET A 236 -16.75 -9.43 -9.69
N GLU A 237 -17.06 -9.69 -10.96
CA GLU A 237 -18.39 -9.44 -11.50
C GLU A 237 -19.46 -10.34 -10.88
N ARG A 238 -19.17 -11.63 -10.64
CA ARG A 238 -20.08 -12.52 -9.91
C ARG A 238 -20.34 -12.04 -8.49
N ILE A 239 -19.28 -11.64 -7.78
CA ILE A 239 -19.38 -11.10 -6.41
C ILE A 239 -20.24 -9.82 -6.41
N ARG A 240 -19.97 -8.88 -7.33
CA ARG A 240 -20.75 -7.65 -7.49
C ARG A 240 -22.23 -7.93 -7.77
N ALA A 241 -22.52 -8.87 -8.66
CA ALA A 241 -23.89 -9.22 -9.02
C ALA A 241 -24.68 -9.81 -7.83
N VAL A 242 -24.04 -10.61 -6.98
CA VAL A 242 -24.66 -11.09 -5.74
C VAL A 242 -24.83 -9.96 -4.74
N MET A 243 -23.78 -9.18 -4.48
CA MET A 243 -23.82 -8.06 -3.52
C MET A 243 -24.87 -7.01 -3.89
N ALA A 244 -25.01 -6.66 -5.16
CA ALA A 244 -26.06 -5.76 -5.63
C ALA A 244 -27.49 -6.25 -5.33
N ARG A 245 -27.68 -7.56 -5.13
CA ARG A 245 -28.96 -8.16 -4.75
C ARG A 245 -29.15 -8.25 -3.24
N VAL A 246 -28.11 -8.66 -2.50
CA VAL A 246 -28.22 -8.97 -1.07
C VAL A 246 -27.94 -7.76 -0.17
N GLU A 247 -27.09 -6.83 -0.61
CA GLU A 247 -26.75 -5.59 0.08
C GLU A 247 -26.71 -4.43 -0.94
N PRO A 248 -27.86 -4.01 -1.52
CA PRO A 248 -27.89 -3.03 -2.61
C PRO A 248 -27.36 -1.64 -2.23
N GLN A 249 -27.27 -1.32 -0.93
CA GLN A 249 -26.69 -0.07 -0.44
C GLN A 249 -25.14 -0.11 -0.40
N ARG A 250 -24.53 -1.25 -0.68
CA ARG A 250 -23.08 -1.47 -0.60
C ARG A 250 -22.48 -1.84 -1.96
N GLU A 251 -22.10 -0.82 -2.72
CA GLU A 251 -21.56 -1.00 -4.08
C GLU A 251 -20.07 -1.34 -4.10
N ILE A 252 -19.68 -2.52 -4.58
CA ILE A 252 -18.25 -2.86 -4.71
C ILE A 252 -17.60 -2.07 -5.84
N PRO A 253 -16.60 -1.22 -5.53
CA PRO A 253 -15.95 -0.39 -6.53
C PRO A 253 -15.16 -1.24 -7.54
N ARG A 254 -15.03 -0.70 -8.76
CA ARG A 254 -14.23 -1.27 -9.85
C ARG A 254 -12.78 -0.77 -9.77
N THR A 255 -12.09 -1.09 -8.68
CA THR A 255 -10.71 -0.63 -8.46
C THR A 255 -9.72 -1.17 -9.51
N ASP A 256 -10.05 -2.28 -10.17
CA ASP A 256 -9.26 -2.86 -11.25
C ASP A 256 -9.26 -2.03 -12.54
N GLU A 257 -10.27 -1.17 -12.75
CA GLU A 257 -10.31 -0.22 -13.87
C GLU A 257 -9.30 0.92 -13.73
N LEU A 258 -8.76 1.11 -12.51
CA LEU A 258 -7.78 2.13 -12.22
C LEU A 258 -6.36 1.71 -12.61
N TRP A 259 -6.14 0.41 -12.87
CA TRP A 259 -4.80 -0.15 -13.06
C TRP A 259 -4.28 -0.02 -14.49
N TYR A 260 -2.99 0.24 -14.63
CA TYR A 260 -2.29 0.30 -15.90
C TYR A 260 -1.68 -1.06 -16.26
N PHE A 261 -2.29 -1.74 -17.24
CA PHE A 261 -1.82 -3.02 -17.76
C PHE A 261 -0.88 -2.83 -18.95
N GLU A 262 0.31 -2.30 -18.66
CA GLU A 262 1.36 -2.02 -19.65
C GLU A 262 2.60 -2.86 -19.36
N GLU A 263 3.32 -3.26 -20.41
CA GLU A 263 4.69 -3.75 -20.28
C GLU A 263 5.56 -2.66 -19.64
N ARG A 264 6.38 -3.07 -18.68
CA ARG A 264 7.21 -2.20 -17.85
C ARG A 264 8.45 -2.95 -17.42
N GLU A 265 9.52 -2.22 -17.15
CA GLU A 265 10.75 -2.80 -16.63
C GLU A 265 10.50 -3.43 -15.24
N ASP A 266 11.14 -4.57 -14.97
CA ASP A 266 11.16 -5.17 -13.64
C ASP A 266 11.84 -4.21 -12.65
N VAL A 267 11.19 -3.99 -11.51
CA VAL A 267 11.66 -3.01 -10.51
C VAL A 267 13.03 -3.41 -9.96
N GLY A 268 13.26 -4.71 -9.74
CA GLY A 268 14.54 -5.20 -9.24
C GLY A 268 15.67 -4.99 -10.25
N ASP A 269 15.43 -5.32 -11.52
CA ASP A 269 16.39 -5.12 -12.60
C ASP A 269 16.69 -3.64 -12.85
N TRP A 270 15.65 -2.78 -12.80
CA TRP A 270 15.80 -1.33 -12.87
C TRP A 270 16.78 -0.83 -11.79
N PHE A 271 16.61 -1.24 -10.53
CA PHE A 271 17.52 -0.81 -9.46
C PHE A 271 18.94 -1.38 -9.64
N ARG A 272 19.08 -2.65 -10.04
CA ARG A 272 20.40 -3.27 -10.27
C ARG A 272 21.21 -2.53 -11.33
N ARG A 273 20.59 -2.18 -12.47
CA ARG A 273 21.30 -1.45 -13.54
C ARG A 273 21.68 -0.02 -13.16
N HIS A 274 21.07 0.53 -12.10
CA HIS A 274 21.38 1.85 -11.56
C HIS A 274 22.30 1.82 -10.33
N ASP A 275 23.05 0.73 -10.16
CA ASP A 275 24.06 0.54 -9.12
C ASP A 275 23.50 0.52 -7.67
N TRP A 276 22.38 -0.16 -7.50
CA TRP A 276 21.84 -0.54 -6.19
C TRP A 276 22.13 -2.01 -5.90
N ASP A 277 22.33 -2.33 -4.62
CA ASP A 277 22.27 -3.70 -4.11
C ASP A 277 20.79 -4.05 -3.89
N VAL A 278 20.29 -5.12 -4.51
CA VAL A 278 18.86 -5.41 -4.61
C VAL A 278 18.53 -6.84 -4.15
N THR A 279 17.58 -6.93 -3.23
CA THR A 279 16.89 -8.17 -2.84
C THR A 279 15.45 -8.12 -3.35
N VAL A 280 14.98 -9.23 -3.94
CA VAL A 280 13.60 -9.38 -4.39
C VAL A 280 13.01 -10.60 -3.71
N THR A 281 11.93 -10.41 -2.97
CA THR A 281 11.25 -11.48 -2.23
C THR A 281 9.83 -11.65 -2.77
N PRO A 282 9.47 -12.80 -3.35
CA PRO A 282 8.10 -13.09 -3.73
C PRO A 282 7.16 -13.04 -2.51
N SER A 283 5.96 -12.50 -2.68
CA SER A 283 4.92 -12.42 -1.65
C SER A 283 4.64 -13.75 -0.94
N GLY A 284 4.59 -14.87 -1.65
CA GLY A 284 4.40 -16.19 -1.04
C GLY A 284 5.54 -16.58 -0.09
N GLU A 285 6.79 -16.29 -0.47
CA GLU A 285 7.97 -16.51 0.39
C GLU A 285 7.97 -15.56 1.58
N LEU A 286 7.62 -14.28 1.38
CA LEU A 286 7.51 -13.30 2.45
C LEU A 286 6.46 -13.73 3.49
N MET A 287 5.27 -14.09 3.03
CA MET A 287 4.18 -14.58 3.88
C MET A 287 4.59 -15.84 4.63
N ALA A 288 5.23 -16.80 3.96
CA ALA A 288 5.75 -18.00 4.63
C ALA A 288 6.79 -17.66 5.71
N GLY A 289 7.67 -16.69 5.46
CA GLY A 289 8.66 -16.20 6.42
C GLY A 289 8.06 -15.66 7.72
N TYR A 290 6.87 -15.05 7.66
CA TYR A 290 6.13 -14.60 8.84
C TYR A 290 5.13 -15.63 9.40
N GLY A 291 5.13 -16.87 8.89
CA GLY A 291 4.16 -17.89 9.31
C GLY A 291 2.72 -17.53 8.90
N ARG A 292 2.57 -16.89 7.73
CA ARG A 292 1.33 -16.36 7.16
C ARG A 292 1.02 -16.92 5.77
N ALA A 293 1.60 -18.07 5.41
CA ALA A 293 1.36 -18.72 4.12
C ALA A 293 -0.15 -18.94 3.87
N ALA A 294 -0.58 -18.67 2.64
CA ALA A 294 -1.96 -18.91 2.24
C ALA A 294 -2.28 -20.40 2.20
N ALA A 295 -3.54 -20.76 2.46
CA ALA A 295 -4.01 -22.12 2.27
C ALA A 295 -3.96 -22.49 0.77
N ALA A 296 -3.63 -23.74 0.45
CA ALA A 296 -3.45 -24.21 -0.94
C ALA A 296 -4.68 -23.98 -1.83
N GLN A 297 -5.88 -23.96 -1.24
CA GLN A 297 -7.15 -23.72 -1.93
C GLN A 297 -7.29 -22.31 -2.51
N VAL A 298 -6.56 -21.34 -1.95
CA VAL A 298 -6.66 -19.92 -2.30
C VAL A 298 -5.31 -19.30 -2.64
N GLU A 299 -4.24 -20.10 -2.73
CA GLU A 299 -2.88 -19.63 -3.03
C GLU A 299 -2.82 -18.86 -4.37
N ASP A 300 -3.56 -19.33 -5.38
CA ASP A 300 -3.67 -18.67 -6.69
C ASP A 300 -4.51 -17.38 -6.67
N ARG A 301 -5.17 -17.09 -5.54
CA ARG A 301 -6.07 -15.93 -5.33
C ARG A 301 -5.45 -14.84 -4.46
N VAL A 302 -4.24 -15.05 -3.96
CA VAL A 302 -3.46 -14.05 -3.19
C VAL A 302 -2.61 -13.21 -4.15
N PRO A 303 -2.36 -11.91 -3.87
CA PRO A 303 -1.49 -11.10 -4.70
C PRO A 303 -0.10 -11.73 -4.83
N THR A 304 0.39 -11.82 -6.06
CA THR A 304 1.70 -12.43 -6.40
C THR A 304 2.79 -11.38 -6.57
N ASN A 305 2.64 -10.24 -5.89
CA ASN A 305 3.57 -9.12 -5.91
C ASN A 305 4.97 -9.54 -5.46
N LEU A 306 5.95 -8.74 -5.86
CA LEU A 306 7.36 -8.89 -5.48
C LEU A 306 7.73 -7.76 -4.51
N PHE A 307 8.37 -8.09 -3.39
CA PHE A 307 8.87 -7.12 -2.43
C PHE A 307 10.34 -6.84 -2.74
N VAL A 308 10.60 -5.66 -3.30
CA VAL A 308 11.95 -5.24 -3.70
C VAL A 308 12.51 -4.35 -2.60
N ALA A 309 13.65 -4.74 -2.02
CA ALA A 309 14.45 -3.91 -1.14
C ALA A 309 15.77 -3.58 -1.85
N ALA A 310 16.10 -2.30 -1.95
CA ALA A 310 17.31 -1.83 -2.61
C ALA A 310 18.10 -0.87 -1.71
N GLN A 311 19.42 -1.01 -1.68
CA GLN A 311 20.34 -0.08 -1.02
C GLN A 311 21.30 0.53 -2.04
N ARG A 312 21.46 1.85 -2.01
CA ARG A 312 22.36 2.56 -2.90
C ARG A 312 23.81 2.32 -2.50
N LYS A 313 24.63 1.90 -3.46
CA LYS A 313 26.08 1.77 -3.30
C LYS A 313 26.76 3.13 -3.23
#